data_AF-A0A3N4DQL8-F1
#
_entry.id   AF-A0A3N4DQL8-F1
#
_cell.length_a   1.000
_cell.length_b   1.000
_cell.length_c   1.000
_cell.angle_alpha   90.00
_cell.angle_beta   90.00
_cell.angle_gamma   90.00
#
_symmetry.space_group_name_H-M   'P 1'
#
loop_
_entity.id
_entity.type
_entity.pdbx_description
1 polymer ?
#
loop_
_entity_poly.entity_id
_entity_poly.type
_entity_poly.pdbx_seq_one_letter_code
_entity_poly.pdbx_strand_id
1 'polypeptide(L)'
;MSTAHTNYQELKNALKCFFSVEEQMYLIPILLSWAGNAEKAMFWFNHQKIPAFGGQTAKLVCENGNQTLFMEYIHSAELGGYA
;
A
#
# COMPACT_ATOMS: atom_id res chain seq x y z
N MET A 1 -18.96 -13.19 -10.88
CA MET A 1 -17.75 -12.34 -11.02
C MET A 1 -16.67 -12.97 -10.14
N SER A 2 -15.45 -13.11 -10.63
CA SER A 2 -14.37 -13.77 -9.89
C SER A 2 -13.86 -12.87 -8.76
N THR A 3 -13.76 -13.40 -7.54
CA THR A 3 -13.36 -12.69 -6.30
C THR A 3 -12.07 -11.89 -6.45
N ALA A 4 -11.10 -12.41 -7.22
CA ALA A 4 -9.83 -11.73 -7.48
C ALA A 4 -10.00 -10.36 -8.18
N HIS A 5 -10.94 -10.23 -9.11
CA HIS A 5 -11.15 -8.97 -9.84
C HIS A 5 -11.77 -7.89 -8.93
N THR A 6 -12.73 -8.29 -8.09
CA THR A 6 -13.37 -7.40 -7.11
C THR A 6 -12.34 -6.87 -6.11
N ASN A 7 -11.49 -7.74 -5.56
CA ASN A 7 -10.51 -7.35 -4.54
C ASN A 7 -9.44 -6.38 -5.11
N TYR A 8 -9.05 -6.53 -6.39
CA TYR A 8 -8.16 -5.57 -7.06
C TYR A 8 -8.79 -4.18 -7.17
N GLN A 9 -10.06 -4.11 -7.60
CA GLN A 9 -10.76 -2.83 -7.71
C GLN A 9 -10.93 -2.15 -6.35
N GLU A 10 -11.18 -2.93 -5.29
CA GLU A 10 -11.25 -2.42 -3.93
C GLU A 10 -9.90 -1.82 -3.49
N LEU A 11 -8.79 -2.53 -3.66
CA LEU A 11 -7.45 -2.01 -3.34
C LEU A 11 -7.16 -0.72 -4.10
N LYS A 12 -7.42 -0.70 -5.41
CA LYS A 12 -7.27 0.49 -6.25
C LYS A 12 -8.12 1.65 -5.74
N ASN A 13 -9.38 1.41 -5.39
CA ASN A 13 -10.28 2.44 -4.90
C ASN A 13 -9.84 3.02 -3.53
N ALA A 14 -9.25 2.20 -2.65
CA ALA A 14 -8.71 2.70 -1.39
C ALA A 14 -7.49 3.60 -1.59
N LEU A 15 -6.61 3.25 -2.54
CA LEU A 15 -5.42 4.03 -2.85
C LEU A 15 -5.72 5.32 -3.62
N LYS A 16 -6.82 5.36 -4.38
CA LYS A 16 -7.26 6.55 -5.15
C LYS A 16 -7.39 7.83 -4.33
N CYS A 17 -7.71 7.74 -3.04
CA CYS A 17 -7.85 8.92 -2.18
C CYS A 17 -6.51 9.57 -1.83
N PHE A 18 -5.40 8.85 -2.01
CA PHE A 18 -4.08 9.25 -1.54
C PHE A 18 -3.06 9.39 -2.67
N PHE A 19 -3.22 8.64 -3.77
CA PHE A 19 -2.20 8.50 -4.80
C PHE A 19 -2.75 8.77 -6.21
N SER A 20 -1.91 9.34 -7.07
CA SER A 20 -2.20 9.51 -8.50
C SER A 20 -2.37 8.15 -9.21
N VAL A 21 -2.82 8.19 -10.46
CA VAL A 21 -2.94 6.96 -11.26
C VAL A 21 -1.57 6.34 -11.51
N GLU A 22 -0.54 7.16 -11.77
CA GLU A 22 0.84 6.73 -11.98
C GLU A 22 1.42 6.09 -10.71
N GLU A 23 1.20 6.70 -9.55
CA GLU A 23 1.63 6.16 -8.26
C GLU A 23 0.92 4.84 -7.94
N GLN A 24 -0.37 4.72 -8.24
CA GLN A 24 -1.10 3.46 -8.09
C GLN A 24 -0.58 2.36 -9.00
N MET A 25 -0.18 2.70 -10.24
CA MET A 25 0.43 1.75 -11.18
C MET A 25 1.76 1.19 -10.67
N TYR A 26 2.48 1.98 -9.87
CA TYR A 26 3.68 1.54 -9.17
C TYR A 26 3.36 0.72 -7.92
N LEU A 27 2.50 1.23 -7.03
CA LEU A 27 2.20 0.63 -5.73
C LEU A 27 1.51 -0.72 -5.81
N ILE A 28 0.47 -0.84 -6.64
CA ILE A 28 -0.40 -2.01 -6.62
C ILE A 28 0.38 -3.31 -6.94
N PRO A 29 1.21 -3.38 -8.00
CA PRO A 29 2.01 -4.57 -8.26
C PRO A 29 2.94 -4.96 -7.10
N ILE A 30 3.54 -3.97 -6.43
CA ILE A 30 4.46 -4.20 -5.31
C ILE A 30 3.72 -4.79 -4.12
N LEU A 31 2.61 -4.15 -3.72
CA LEU A 31 1.80 -4.61 -2.60
C LEU A 31 1.21 -6.01 -2.86
N LEU A 32 0.82 -6.29 -4.11
CA LEU A 32 0.37 -7.62 -4.51
C LEU A 32 1.50 -8.65 -4.48
N SER A 33 2.72 -8.28 -4.88
CA SER A 33 3.90 -9.15 -4.80
C SER A 33 4.23 -9.51 -3.36
N TRP A 34 4.21 -8.53 -2.45
CA TRP A 34 4.50 -8.74 -1.03
C TRP A 34 3.41 -9.54 -0.31
N ALA A 35 2.14 -9.20 -0.55
CA ALA A 35 1.02 -9.80 0.17
C ALA A 35 0.48 -11.08 -0.49
N GLY A 36 0.80 -11.30 -1.77
CA GLY A 36 0.36 -12.41 -2.61
C GLY A 36 -1.01 -12.23 -3.27
N ASN A 37 -1.91 -11.40 -2.72
CA ASN A 37 -3.18 -11.05 -3.34
C ASN A 37 -3.75 -9.72 -2.82
N ALA A 38 -4.79 -9.21 -3.49
CA ALA A 38 -5.37 -7.91 -3.18
C ALA A 38 -6.07 -7.84 -1.81
N GLU A 39 -6.65 -8.94 -1.33
CA GLU A 39 -7.27 -9.00 -0.01
C GLU A 39 -6.23 -8.84 1.10
N LYS A 40 -5.12 -9.58 1.00
CA LYS A 40 -4.00 -9.51 1.93
C LYS A 40 -3.28 -8.16 1.85
N ALA A 41 -3.15 -7.59 0.64
CA ALA A 41 -2.59 -6.25 0.45
C ALA A 41 -3.47 -5.18 1.11
N MET A 42 -4.79 -5.27 0.94
CA MET A 42 -5.76 -4.39 1.61
C MET A 42 -5.72 -4.58 3.13
N PHE A 43 -5.65 -5.82 3.62
CA PHE A 43 -5.52 -6.09 5.05
C PHE A 43 -4.24 -5.46 5.62
N TRP A 44 -3.10 -5.64 4.94
CA TRP A 44 -1.84 -5.02 5.32
C TRP A 44 -1.94 -3.49 5.36
N PHE A 45 -2.51 -2.87 4.33
CA PHE A 45 -2.65 -1.42 4.22
C PHE A 45 -3.46 -0.82 5.39
N ASN A 46 -4.52 -1.53 5.82
CA ASN A 46 -5.42 -1.05 6.86
C ASN A 46 -4.99 -1.41 8.29
N HIS A 47 -4.34 -2.56 8.49
CA HIS A 47 -4.17 -3.14 9.83
C HIS A 47 -2.72 -3.38 10.24
N GLN A 48 -1.79 -3.56 9.29
CA GLN A 48 -0.41 -3.85 9.64
C GLN A 48 0.31 -2.57 10.09
N LYS A 49 0.88 -2.62 11.28
CA LYS A 49 1.70 -1.53 11.81
C LYS A 49 3.10 -1.56 11.19
N ILE A 50 3.57 -0.40 10.76
CA ILE A 50 4.90 -0.23 10.14
C ILE A 50 5.83 0.42 11.17
N PRO A 51 6.89 -0.28 11.65
CA PRO A 51 7.81 0.26 12.64
C PRO A 51 8.47 1.58 12.23
N ALA A 52 8.85 1.72 10.95
CA ALA A 52 9.42 2.95 10.39
C ALA A 52 8.50 4.18 10.52
N PHE A 53 7.19 3.98 10.67
CA PHE A 53 6.20 5.02 10.92
C PHE A 53 5.71 5.04 12.37
N GLY A 54 6.57 4.67 13.32
CA GLY A 54 6.22 4.66 14.75
C GLY A 54 5.08 3.70 15.10
N GLY A 55 4.89 2.64 14.31
CA GLY A 55 3.81 1.67 14.50
C GLY A 55 2.44 2.12 13.98
N GLN A 56 2.38 3.14 13.13
CA GLN A 56 1.16 3.49 12.37
C GLN A 56 0.90 2.50 11.24
N THR A 57 -0.34 2.42 10.77
CA THR A 57 -0.70 1.67 9.56
C THR A 57 -0.45 2.51 8.31
N ALA A 58 -0.26 1.88 7.15
CA ALA A 58 -0.08 2.61 5.89
C ALA A 58 -1.23 3.59 5.62
N LYS A 59 -2.47 3.16 5.89
CA LYS A 59 -3.65 4.02 5.81
C LYS A 59 -3.52 5.27 6.68
N LEU A 60 -3.17 5.12 7.96
CA LEU A 60 -3.06 6.25 8.88
C LEU A 60 -1.93 7.21 8.48
N VAL A 61 -0.82 6.68 7.97
CA VAL A 61 0.27 7.50 7.40
C VAL A 61 -0.25 8.36 6.24
N CYS A 62 -1.02 7.77 5.32
CA CYS A 62 -1.60 8.50 4.19
C CYS A 62 -2.67 9.51 4.63
N GLU A 63 -3.52 9.15 5.59
CA GLU A 63 -4.54 10.05 6.16
C GLU A 63 -3.92 11.26 6.88
N ASN A 64 -2.71 11.09 7.43
CA ASN A 64 -1.94 12.18 8.04
C ASN A 64 -1.23 13.09 7.01
N GLY A 65 -1.42 12.88 5.70
CA GLY A 65 -0.78 13.68 4.66
C GLY A 65 0.69 13.31 4.39
N ASN A 66 1.13 12.11 4.82
CA ASN A 66 2.50 11.63 4.65
C ASN A 66 2.65 10.64 3.48
N GLN A 67 1.90 10.85 2.39
CA GLN A 67 1.92 9.96 1.22
C GLN A 67 3.31 9.90 0.57
N THR A 68 4.02 11.02 0.50
CA THR A 68 5.39 11.07 -0.04
C THR A 68 6.35 10.18 0.76
N LEU A 69 6.30 10.26 2.10
CA LEU A 69 7.13 9.41 2.97
C LEU A 69 6.75 7.92 2.82
N PHE A 70 5.47 7.63 2.63
CA PHE A 70 5.03 6.26 2.34
C PHE A 70 5.62 5.74 1.02
N MET A 71 5.63 6.56 -0.04
CA MET A 71 6.24 6.18 -1.32
C MET A 71 7.74 5.94 -1.20
N GLU A 72 8.46 6.79 -0.46
CA GLU A 72 9.89 6.61 -0.17
C GLU A 72 10.17 5.33 0.61
N TYR A 73 9.30 4.99 1.57
CA TYR A 73 9.36 3.72 2.30
C TYR A 73 9.19 2.52 1.37
N ILE A 74 8.17 2.54 0.49
CA ILE A 74 7.94 1.45 -0.47
C ILE A 74 9.15 1.28 -1.39
N HIS A 75 9.66 2.39 -1.92
CA HIS A 75 10.84 2.39 -2.78
C HIS A 75 12.07 1.81 -2.10
N SER A 76 12.32 2.21 -0.84
CA SER A 76 13.45 1.71 -0.05
C SER A 76 13.32 0.22 0.27
N ALA A 77 12.11 -0.25 0.59
CA ALA A 77 11.84 -1.65 0.86
C ALA A 77 12.03 -2.55 -0.37
N GLU A 78 11.71 -2.07 -1.57
CA GLU A 78 12.01 -2.79 -2.82
C GLU A 78 13.52 -2.97 -3.08
N LEU A 79 14.33 -1.98 -2.69
CA LEU A 79 15.79 -2.02 -2.83
C LEU A 79 16.48 -2.91 -1.77
N GLY A 80 15.72 -3.54 -0.87
CA GLY A 80 16.25 -4.36 0.23
C GLY A 80 16.69 -3.54 1.45
N GLY A 81 16.27 -2.27 1.53
CA GLY A 81 16.53 -1.39 2.66
C GLY A 81 15.65 -1.74 3.85
N TYR A 82 16.16 -2.59 4.75
CA TYR A 82 15.71 -2.58 6.14
C TYR A 82 16.25 -1.29 6.78
N ALA A 83 15.45 -0.23 6.79
CA ALA A 83 15.67 0.94 7.63
C ALA A 83 14.88 0.81 8.94
#